data_AF-A0A5E6ZY65-F1
#
_entry.id   AF-A0A5E6ZY65-F1
#
_cell.length_a   1.000
_cell.length_b   1.000
_cell.length_c   1.000
_cell.angle_alpha   90.00
_cell.angle_beta   90.00
_cell.angle_gamma   90.00
#
_symmetry.space_group_name_H-M   'P 1'
#
loop_
_entity.id
_entity.type
_entity.pdbx_description
1 polymer ?
#
loop_
_entity_poly.entity_id
_entity_poly.type
_entity_poly.pdbx_seq_one_letter_code
_entity_poly.pdbx_strand_id
1 'polypeptide(L)'
;MCTLTHFAQPQPSRTSGLAPRHPTVLQPHDFHAPGLAAPRFQVVLAGNAFFHIKEISTGHVRGFRGDHNEACALARSLESRI
;
A
#
# COMPACT_ATOMS: atom_id res chain seq x y z
N MET A 1 -32.07 37.80 -38.79
CA MET A 1 -31.19 37.51 -39.93
C MET A 1 -30.78 36.05 -39.84
N CYS A 2 -31.31 35.21 -40.74
CA CYS A 2 -31.04 33.78 -40.81
C CYS A 2 -29.86 33.53 -41.75
N THR A 3 -28.89 32.70 -41.34
CA THR A 3 -27.97 32.03 -42.28
C THR A 3 -27.80 30.58 -41.85
N LEU A 4 -28.41 29.71 -42.64
CA LEU A 4 -28.27 28.26 -42.63
C LEU A 4 -27.19 27.90 -43.66
N THR A 5 -26.12 27.24 -43.22
CA THR A 5 -25.27 26.46 -44.13
C THR A 5 -24.71 25.24 -43.42
N HIS A 6 -25.27 24.11 -43.82
CA HIS A 6 -24.91 22.72 -43.56
C HIS A 6 -23.68 22.33 -44.40
N PHE A 7 -22.77 21.46 -43.91
CA PHE A 7 -22.14 20.34 -44.66
C PHE A 7 -21.22 19.51 -43.74
N ALA A 8 -21.18 18.20 -43.96
CA ALA A 8 -20.57 17.17 -43.13
C ALA A 8 -19.25 16.61 -43.69
N GLN A 9 -18.41 16.06 -42.78
CA GLN A 9 -17.31 15.06 -42.94
C GLN A 9 -15.98 15.54 -43.59
N PRO A 10 -14.80 14.89 -43.34
CA PRO A 10 -14.55 13.55 -42.76
C PRO A 10 -13.49 13.49 -41.63
N GLN A 11 -13.51 12.39 -40.86
CA GLN A 11 -12.36 11.92 -40.06
C GLN A 11 -11.31 11.26 -40.96
N PRO A 12 -10.02 11.56 -40.78
CA PRO A 12 -8.96 10.60 -41.01
C PRO A 12 -8.20 10.31 -39.72
N SER A 13 -8.28 9.05 -39.31
CA SER A 13 -7.48 8.41 -38.28
C SER A 13 -5.99 8.68 -38.49
N ARG A 14 -5.28 9.16 -37.45
CA ARG A 14 -3.83 8.96 -37.33
C ARG A 14 -3.37 9.06 -35.88
N THR A 15 -3.26 7.88 -35.30
CA THR A 15 -2.10 7.39 -34.54
C THR A 15 -1.17 8.46 -33.98
N SER A 16 -1.20 8.65 -32.67
CA SER A 16 0.05 8.70 -31.92
C SER A 16 -0.23 8.25 -30.51
N GLY A 17 0.33 7.09 -30.16
CA GLY A 17 0.14 6.46 -28.88
C GLY A 17 0.66 7.33 -27.76
N LEU A 18 -0.17 7.56 -26.75
CA LEU A 18 0.28 7.79 -25.40
C LEU A 18 -0.63 6.94 -24.51
N ALA A 19 0.01 5.95 -23.89
CA ALA A 19 -0.59 4.89 -23.10
C ALA A 19 -1.56 5.42 -22.04
N PRO A 20 -2.54 4.60 -21.61
CA PRO A 20 -3.29 4.88 -20.39
C PRO A 20 -2.27 5.10 -19.27
N ARG A 21 -2.33 6.26 -18.61
CA ARG A 21 -1.64 6.45 -17.33
C ARG A 21 -2.29 5.49 -16.34
N HIS A 22 -1.78 4.27 -16.28
CA HIS A 22 -2.06 3.36 -15.19
C HIS A 22 -1.73 4.12 -13.91
N PRO A 23 -2.63 4.15 -12.91
CA PRO A 23 -2.22 4.59 -11.59
C PRO A 23 -1.05 3.69 -11.20
N THR A 24 0.10 4.29 -10.92
CA THR A 24 1.20 3.61 -10.25
C THR A 24 0.63 3.07 -8.95
N VAL A 25 0.21 1.81 -8.98
CA VAL A 25 0.08 1.00 -7.78
C VAL A 25 1.47 1.10 -7.19
N LEU A 26 1.60 1.81 -6.07
CA LEU A 26 2.72 1.62 -5.16
C LEU A 26 2.61 0.16 -4.76
N GLN A 27 3.20 -0.73 -5.56
CA GLN A 27 3.43 -2.08 -5.13
C GLN A 27 4.27 -1.89 -3.87
N PRO A 28 3.83 -2.41 -2.71
CA PRO A 28 4.75 -2.62 -1.63
C PRO A 28 5.85 -3.46 -2.25
N HIS A 29 6.98 -2.86 -2.58
CA HIS A 29 8.17 -3.63 -2.86
C HIS A 29 8.38 -4.39 -1.56
N ASP A 30 8.02 -5.66 -1.57
CA ASP A 30 8.52 -6.63 -0.61
C ASP A 30 10.03 -6.54 -0.75
N PHE A 31 10.64 -5.67 0.05
CA PHE A 31 12.07 -5.64 0.33
C PHE A 31 12.39 -6.91 1.13
N HIS A 32 12.10 -8.06 0.54
CA HIS A 32 12.46 -9.35 1.08
C HIS A 32 13.92 -9.54 0.72
N ALA A 33 14.80 -9.10 1.61
CA ALA A 33 16.20 -9.46 1.56
C ALA A 33 16.27 -11.00 1.57
N PRO A 34 16.81 -11.65 0.53
CA PRO A 34 16.82 -13.10 0.44
C PRO A 34 17.71 -13.64 1.56
N GLY A 35 17.09 -14.19 2.61
CA GLY A 35 17.80 -14.80 3.74
C GLY A 35 17.30 -14.38 5.12
N LEU A 36 16.50 -13.32 5.25
CA LEU A 36 15.84 -12.98 6.52
C LEU A 36 14.41 -13.51 6.51
N ALA A 37 14.10 -14.43 7.42
CA ALA A 37 12.74 -14.90 7.62
C ALA A 37 11.79 -13.70 7.75
N ALA A 38 10.65 -13.76 7.06
CA ALA A 38 9.66 -12.70 7.15
C ALA A 38 9.24 -12.51 8.62
N PRO A 39 9.13 -11.25 9.11
CA PRO A 39 8.68 -10.99 10.47
C PRO A 39 7.28 -11.58 10.68
N ARG A 40 7.00 -12.17 11.83
CA ARG A 40 5.69 -12.76 12.18
C ARG A 40 4.79 -11.76 12.88
N PHE A 41 5.37 -10.78 13.57
CA PHE A 41 4.63 -9.71 14.26
C PHE A 41 4.79 -8.38 13.55
N GLN A 42 3.67 -7.65 13.41
CA GLN A 42 3.62 -6.30 12.88
C GLN A 42 3.26 -5.31 13.98
N VAL A 43 4.03 -4.24 14.09
CA VAL A 43 3.71 -3.07 14.93
C VAL A 43 2.88 -2.09 14.09
N VAL A 44 1.69 -1.76 14.58
CA VAL A 44 0.74 -0.90 13.85
C VAL A 44 0.36 0.28 14.73
N LEU A 45 0.50 1.50 14.20
CA LEU A 45 -0.01 2.72 14.82
C LEU A 45 -1.55 2.69 14.81
N ALA A 46 -2.16 2.88 15.97
CA ALA A 46 -3.60 2.96 16.15
C ALA A 46 -3.97 4.26 16.87
N GLY A 47 -4.28 5.30 16.09
CA GLY A 47 -4.63 6.61 16.63
C GLY A 47 -3.39 7.41 17.03
N ASN A 48 -3.47 8.11 18.17
CA ASN A 48 -2.40 8.99 18.64
C ASN A 48 -1.49 8.27 19.65
N ALA A 49 -0.20 8.17 19.33
CA ALA A 49 0.84 7.60 20.20
C ALA A 49 0.43 6.26 20.84
N PHE A 50 -0.20 5.39 20.06
CA PHE A 50 -0.65 4.09 20.53
C PHE A 50 -0.40 3.06 19.45
N PHE A 51 0.20 1.94 19.83
CA PHE A 51 0.67 0.91 18.92
C PHE A 51 0.13 -0.44 19.38
N HIS A 52 -0.42 -1.21 18.45
CA HIS A 52 -0.76 -2.60 18.70
C HIS A 52 0.18 -3.52 17.94
N ILE A 53 0.52 -4.64 18.56
CA ILE A 53 1.36 -5.67 17.98
C ILE A 53 0.42 -6.78 17.52
N LYS A 54 0.31 -7.01 16.22
CA LYS A 54 -0.52 -8.08 15.65
C LYS A 54 0.35 -9.18 15.06
N GLU A 55 -0.08 -10.42 15.22
CA GLU A 55 0.47 -11.53 14.46
C GLU A 55 -0.02 -11.45 13.02
N ILE A 56 0.87 -11.62 12.04
CA ILE A 56 0.55 -11.44 10.62
C ILE A 56 -0.28 -12.61 10.08
N SER A 57 0.01 -13.84 10.50
CA SER A 57 -0.69 -15.04 10.04
C SER A 57 -2.14 -15.11 10.53
N THR A 58 -2.40 -14.72 11.78
CA THR A 58 -3.72 -14.83 12.42
C THR A 58 -4.47 -13.50 12.47
N GLY A 59 -3.78 -12.37 12.34
CA GLY A 59 -4.34 -11.04 12.56
C GLY A 59 -4.60 -10.71 14.05
N HIS A 60 -4.33 -11.63 14.97
CA HIS A 60 -4.62 -11.43 16.39
C HIS A 60 -3.67 -10.44 17.04
N VAL A 61 -4.22 -9.55 17.86
CA VAL A 61 -3.44 -8.59 18.66
C VAL A 61 -2.84 -9.30 19.88
N ARG A 62 -1.52 -9.19 20.03
CA ARG A 62 -0.74 -9.79 21.13
C ARG A 62 -0.37 -8.80 22.23
N GLY A 63 -0.55 -7.50 22.00
CA GLY A 63 -0.33 -6.47 23.01
C GLY A 63 -0.45 -5.05 22.47
N PHE A 64 -0.35 -4.09 23.38
CA PHE A 64 -0.48 -2.65 23.13
C PHE A 64 0.62 -1.87 23.83
N ARG A 65 1.17 -0.83 23.21
CA ARG A 65 2.18 0.07 23.80
C ARG A 65 1.93 1.52 23.40
N GLY A 66 2.32 2.45 24.26
CA GLY A 66 2.25 3.90 23.97
C GLY A 66 3.45 4.41 23.17
N ASP A 67 4.55 3.65 23.18
CA ASP A 67 5.78 4.00 22.48
C ASP A 67 6.11 3.00 21.37
N HIS A 68 6.67 3.51 20.27
CA HIS A 68 7.02 2.70 19.11
C HIS A 68 8.18 1.74 19.40
N ASN A 69 9.18 2.18 20.15
CA ASN A 69 10.34 1.34 20.48
C ASN A 69 9.95 0.24 21.46
N GLU A 70 9.10 0.54 22.45
CA GLU A 70 8.52 -0.48 23.32
C GLU A 70 7.69 -1.50 22.54
N ALA A 71 6.91 -1.05 21.56
CA ALA A 71 6.13 -1.94 20.69
C ALA A 71 7.05 -2.86 19.86
N CYS A 72 8.14 -2.31 19.33
CA CYS A 72 9.16 -3.08 18.60
C CYS A 72 9.88 -4.08 19.51
N ALA A 73 10.23 -3.69 20.73
CA ALA A 73 10.85 -4.57 21.72
C ALA A 73 9.92 -5.75 22.07
N LEU A 74 8.63 -5.48 22.27
CA LEU A 74 7.63 -6.53 22.48
C LEU A 74 7.55 -7.47 21.28
N ALA A 75 7.46 -6.95 20.05
CA ALA A 75 7.41 -7.76 18.84
C ALA A 75 8.62 -8.72 18.77
N ARG A 76 9.85 -8.24 19.02
CA ARG A 76 11.06 -9.09 19.05
C ARG A 76 11.01 -10.16 20.14
N SER A 77 10.54 -9.82 21.34
CA SER A 77 10.38 -10.81 22.42
C SER A 77 9.35 -11.90 22.06
N LEU A 78 8.31 -11.54 21.32
CA LEU A 78 7.30 -12.50 20.86
C LEU A 78 7.89 -13.44 19.81
N GLU A 79 8.72 -12.94 18.89
CA GLU A 79 9.47 -13.78 17.93
C GLU A 79 10.37 -14.79 18.66
N SER A 80 11.02 -14.40 19.76
CA SER A 80 11.94 -15.28 20.51
C SER A 80 11.27 -16.41 21.31
N ARG A 81 9.93 -16.39 21.44
CA ARG A 81 9.17 -17.36 22.26
C ARG A 81 8.50 -18.45 21.41
N ILE A 82 8.73 -18.44 20.10
CA ILE A 82 8.22 -19.41 19.13
C ILE A 82 9.39 -20.26 18.66
#